data_AF-A0A2Z6RP91-F1
#
_entry.id   AF-A0A2Z6RP91-F1
#
_cell.length_a   1.000
_cell.length_b   1.000
_cell.length_c   1.000
_cell.angle_alpha   90.00
_cell.angle_beta   90.00
_cell.angle_gamma   90.00
#
_symmetry.space_group_name_H-M   'P 1'
#
loop_
_entity.id
_entity.type
_entity.pdbx_description
1 polymer ?
#
loop_
_entity_poly.entity_id
_entity_poly.type
_entity_poly.pdbx_seq_one_letter_code
_entity_poly.pdbx_strand_id
1 'polypeptide(L)'
;MEFGKCKECLKIHEDLNGCLSCNSKRFPSGNEDIDRLIQENQLLVRRYGLLEWIPYDRFTNINYIAEGGSAKVYSATWIDGQIKKWSQLSNSWRRNGSTVFALKVLNDSENISEDFLNEINFFNEVSGYMCVIKCFGITQDPITYDYALVLQYMQYMENGDLRRYLKRTVNTLTWKQRMSNIYDICLALDNIHKHRLMHKDLHPGNIFIDSTFAYIGDFGFYNLCEYKNIPLIRLLYNLNESNEIKSRPLASYTCRLLNFQNLSEPINCPNQQEFTSSRYIKKAQKGQVNTDECSDCVIMNIN
;
A
#
# COMPACT_ATOMS: atom_id res chain seq x y z
N MET A 1 17.13 17.47 24.39
CA MET A 1 16.11 18.52 24.47
C MET A 1 15.44 18.35 25.81
N GLU A 2 15.19 19.43 26.52
CA GLU A 2 13.87 19.57 27.14
C GLU A 2 12.89 19.88 25.98
N PHE A 3 11.92 18.98 25.74
CA PHE A 3 10.70 19.19 24.93
C PHE A 3 10.81 19.57 23.44
N GLY A 4 11.03 18.61 22.52
CA GLY A 4 10.51 18.75 21.13
C GLY A 4 11.18 19.78 20.19
N LYS A 5 12.14 20.58 20.64
CA LYS A 5 12.78 21.65 19.85
C LYS A 5 13.89 21.17 18.90
N CYS A 6 13.67 21.19 17.59
CA CYS A 6 14.68 20.86 16.58
C CYS A 6 15.97 21.68 16.76
N LYS A 7 17.15 21.04 16.76
CA LYS A 7 18.43 21.75 16.93
C LYS A 7 18.85 22.60 15.72
N GLU A 8 18.36 22.28 14.52
CA GLU A 8 18.74 22.99 13.29
C GLU A 8 17.90 24.23 13.06
N CYS A 9 16.57 24.12 13.12
CA CYS A 9 15.66 25.24 12.87
C CYS A 9 15.10 25.88 14.14
N LEU A 10 15.42 25.32 15.31
CA LEU A 10 14.97 25.79 16.62
C LEU A 10 13.44 25.79 16.81
N LYS A 11 12.67 25.17 15.91
CA LYS A 11 11.22 25.02 16.04
C LYS A 11 10.85 23.88 16.98
N ILE A 12 9.80 24.08 17.77
CA ILE A 12 9.21 23.06 18.63
C ILE A 12 8.29 22.19 17.77
N HIS A 13 8.53 20.89 17.80
CA HIS A 13 7.70 19.89 17.13
C HIS A 13 7.05 19.03 18.22
N GLU A 14 5.73 19.00 18.22
CA GLU A 14 4.92 18.20 19.15
C GLU A 14 4.93 16.71 18.77
N ASP A 15 5.33 16.40 17.54
CA ASP A 15 5.28 15.07 16.98
C ASP A 15 6.62 14.31 17.10
N LEU A 16 6.49 13.00 17.36
CA LEU A 16 7.60 12.05 17.49
C LEU A 16 8.38 11.83 16.16
N ASN A 17 8.01 12.54 15.09
CA ASN A 17 8.52 12.37 13.73
C ASN A 17 9.75 13.24 13.44
N GLY A 18 10.18 14.12 14.36
CA GLY A 18 11.31 15.01 14.13
C GLY A 18 10.97 16.19 13.21
N CYS A 19 11.95 17.04 12.89
CA CYS A 19 11.73 18.22 12.04
C CYS A 19 11.60 17.83 10.56
N LEU A 20 10.38 17.55 10.09
CA LEU A 20 10.10 17.26 8.67
C LEU A 20 10.62 18.37 7.74
N SER A 21 10.45 19.63 8.12
CA SER A 21 10.97 20.78 7.35
C SER A 21 12.51 20.86 7.25
N CYS A 22 13.23 20.14 8.11
CA CYS A 22 14.69 20.07 8.10
C CYS A 22 15.20 18.82 7.36
N ASN A 23 14.34 17.80 7.20
CA ASN A 23 14.71 16.54 6.58
C ASN A 23 15.02 16.69 5.08
N SER A 24 14.34 17.64 4.44
CA SER A 24 14.60 18.07 3.06
C SER A 24 16.09 18.32 2.75
N LYS A 25 16.85 18.82 3.74
CA LYS A 25 18.28 19.13 3.61
C LYS A 25 19.20 17.96 3.95
N ARG A 26 18.67 16.86 4.49
CA ARG A 26 19.44 15.75 5.06
C ARG A 26 19.58 14.55 4.12
N PHE A 27 18.75 14.47 3.08
CA PHE A 27 18.77 13.40 2.08
C PHE A 27 18.98 13.97 0.67
N PRO A 28 20.03 14.77 0.42
CA PRO A 28 20.28 15.29 -0.91
C PRO A 28 20.69 14.14 -1.84
N SER A 29 20.00 14.03 -2.97
CA SER A 29 20.39 13.15 -4.08
C SER A 29 21.41 13.81 -5.01
N GLY A 30 21.46 15.15 -5.01
CA GLY A 30 22.19 15.92 -6.01
C GLY A 30 21.40 16.14 -7.30
N ASN A 31 20.15 15.65 -7.37
CA ASN A 31 19.20 15.91 -8.45
C ASN A 31 18.01 16.72 -7.90
N GLU A 32 17.78 17.90 -8.46
CA GLU A 32 16.77 18.84 -7.95
C GLU A 32 15.33 18.31 -8.02
N ASP A 33 14.99 17.52 -9.04
CA ASP A 33 13.64 16.98 -9.21
C ASP A 33 13.38 15.84 -8.22
N ILE A 34 14.35 14.94 -8.03
CA ILE A 34 14.27 13.89 -7.00
C ILE A 34 14.21 14.50 -5.60
N ASP A 35 15.05 15.51 -5.34
CA ASP A 35 15.05 16.22 -4.07
C ASP A 35 13.69 16.89 -3.82
N ARG A 36 13.09 17.52 -4.83
CA ARG A 36 11.74 18.11 -4.73
C ARG A 36 10.69 17.06 -4.38
N LEU A 37 10.68 15.90 -5.05
CA LEU A 37 9.72 14.82 -4.79
C LEU A 37 9.85 14.25 -3.37
N ILE A 38 11.08 14.04 -2.91
CA ILE A 38 11.35 13.59 -1.54
C ILE A 38 10.84 14.63 -0.54
N GLN A 39 11.04 15.91 -0.82
CA GLN A 39 10.57 16.99 0.05
C GLN A 39 9.06 17.06 0.13
N GLU A 40 8.37 16.99 -1.00
CA GLU A 40 6.91 16.99 -1.08
C GLU A 40 6.33 15.80 -0.29
N ASN A 41 6.89 14.60 -0.48
CA ASN A 41 6.54 13.42 0.31
C ASN A 41 6.68 13.68 1.82
N GLN A 42 7.85 14.16 2.25
CA GLN A 42 8.16 14.36 3.67
C GLN A 42 7.29 15.42 4.35
N LEU A 43 6.72 16.36 3.59
CA LEU A 43 5.78 17.36 4.09
C LEU A 43 4.35 16.82 4.25
N LEU A 44 3.95 15.87 3.39
CA LEU A 44 2.60 15.31 3.35
C LEU A 44 2.43 14.07 4.24
N VAL A 45 3.49 13.27 4.39
CA VAL A 45 3.41 11.93 4.96
C VAL A 45 3.25 11.95 6.48
N ARG A 46 2.34 11.09 6.96
CA ARG A 46 2.17 10.75 8.39
C ARG A 46 2.95 9.48 8.71
N ARG A 47 3.91 9.53 9.65
CA ARG A 47 4.65 8.43 10.33
C ARG A 47 5.26 7.27 9.51
N TYR A 48 4.61 6.76 8.47
CA TYR A 48 4.97 5.59 7.69
C TYR A 48 5.01 5.98 6.20
N GLY A 49 6.02 5.53 5.46
CA GLY A 49 6.16 5.87 4.03
C GLY A 49 6.99 7.14 3.77
N LEU A 50 7.81 7.56 4.74
CA LEU A 50 8.77 8.65 4.55
C LEU A 50 9.79 8.24 3.49
N LEU A 51 9.75 8.91 2.36
CA LEU A 51 10.68 8.73 1.27
C LEU A 51 12.03 9.38 1.62
N GLU A 52 13.14 8.72 1.30
CA GLU A 52 14.48 9.31 1.41
C GLU A 52 15.38 8.93 0.23
N TRP A 53 16.39 9.75 -0.02
CA TRP A 53 17.51 9.37 -0.86
C TRP A 53 18.42 8.42 -0.09
N ILE A 54 18.76 7.28 -0.70
CA ILE A 54 19.60 6.25 -0.11
C ILE A 54 20.84 6.09 -0.98
N PRO A 55 22.04 6.43 -0.48
CA PRO A 55 23.27 6.20 -1.22
C PRO A 55 23.42 4.71 -1.57
N TYR A 56 23.81 4.43 -2.82
CA TYR A 56 23.81 3.06 -3.34
C TYR A 56 24.78 2.13 -2.62
N ASP A 57 25.88 2.67 -2.10
CA ASP A 57 26.89 1.96 -1.29
C ASP A 57 26.35 1.45 0.06
N ARG A 58 25.13 1.85 0.46
CA ARG A 58 24.43 1.30 1.63
C ARG A 58 23.71 -0.02 1.34
N PHE A 59 23.67 -0.45 0.08
CA PHE A 59 23.11 -1.73 -0.32
C PHE A 59 24.20 -2.80 -0.50
N THR A 60 23.91 -3.99 0.00
CA THR A 60 24.76 -5.17 -0.08
C THR A 60 23.93 -6.38 -0.47
N ASN A 61 24.56 -7.50 -0.86
CA ASN A 61 23.85 -8.73 -1.24
C ASN A 61 22.76 -8.49 -2.31
N ILE A 62 23.10 -7.73 -3.35
CA ILE A 62 22.17 -7.41 -4.43
C ILE A 62 22.02 -8.64 -5.33
N ASN A 63 20.82 -9.22 -5.38
CA ASN A 63 20.50 -10.41 -6.17
C ASN A 63 19.31 -10.13 -7.08
N TYR A 64 19.39 -10.55 -8.34
CA TYR A 64 18.30 -10.45 -9.30
C TYR A 64 17.12 -11.35 -8.89
N ILE A 65 15.89 -10.82 -8.98
CA ILE A 65 14.65 -11.56 -8.71
C ILE A 65 13.91 -11.86 -10.01
N ALA A 66 13.60 -10.81 -10.78
CA ALA A 66 12.75 -10.91 -11.96
C ALA A 66 12.89 -9.69 -12.87
N GLU A 67 12.47 -9.87 -14.11
CA GLU A 67 12.37 -8.84 -15.14
C GLU A 67 10.97 -8.95 -15.76
N GLY A 68 10.27 -7.82 -15.78
CA GLY A 68 9.00 -7.64 -16.46
C GLY A 68 9.17 -6.81 -17.73
N GLY A 69 8.07 -6.45 -18.37
CA GLY A 69 8.12 -5.64 -19.60
C GLY A 69 8.64 -4.22 -19.39
N SER A 70 8.56 -3.67 -18.18
CA SER A 70 8.87 -2.26 -17.86
C SER A 70 9.90 -2.08 -16.75
N ALA A 71 10.36 -3.15 -16.10
CA ALA A 71 11.23 -3.04 -14.94
C ALA A 71 12.02 -4.33 -14.64
N LYS A 72 13.18 -4.16 -14.00
CA LYS A 72 13.95 -5.21 -13.34
C LYS A 72 13.82 -5.07 -11.83
N VAL A 73 13.72 -6.18 -11.12
CA VAL A 73 13.58 -6.21 -9.66
C VAL A 73 14.72 -7.02 -9.07
N TYR A 74 15.36 -6.45 -8.05
CA TYR A 74 16.43 -7.08 -7.28
C TYR A 74 16.06 -7.11 -5.80
N SER A 75 16.54 -8.10 -5.05
CA SER A 75 16.60 -8.03 -3.58
C SER A 75 17.93 -7.40 -3.19
N ALA A 76 17.95 -6.57 -2.16
CA ALA A 76 19.17 -6.03 -1.59
C ALA A 76 19.05 -5.90 -0.06
N THR A 77 20.14 -6.09 0.66
CA THR A 77 20.25 -5.77 2.08
C THR A 77 20.66 -4.31 2.24
N TRP A 78 19.75 -3.50 2.78
CA TRP A 78 20.06 -2.13 3.19
C TRP A 78 20.59 -2.11 4.61
N ILE A 79 21.86 -1.74 4.79
CA ILE A 79 22.57 -1.90 6.07
C ILE A 79 22.02 -1.02 7.20
N ASP A 80 21.43 0.12 6.87
CA ASP A 80 20.79 1.00 7.85
C ASP A 80 19.34 0.63 8.12
N GLY A 81 18.64 0.19 7.07
CA GLY A 81 17.19 -0.04 7.06
C GLY A 81 16.35 1.23 7.19
N GLN A 82 15.02 1.05 7.12
CA GLN A 82 14.06 2.15 7.19
C GLN A 82 14.19 2.97 8.48
N ILE A 83 13.81 4.25 8.40
CA ILE A 83 13.64 5.12 9.56
C ILE A 83 12.47 4.62 10.43
N LYS A 84 12.70 4.47 11.73
CA LYS A 84 11.65 4.21 12.74
C LYS A 84 11.11 5.49 13.36
N LYS A 85 12.02 6.31 13.88
CA LYS A 85 11.69 7.56 14.58
C LYS A 85 12.92 8.41 14.80
N TRP A 86 12.70 9.71 15.01
CA TRP A 86 13.76 10.60 15.44
C TRP A 86 14.11 10.34 16.91
N SER A 87 15.40 10.26 17.24
CA SER A 87 15.87 10.21 18.63
C SER A 87 16.47 11.54 19.03
N GLN A 88 15.79 12.21 19.95
CA GLN A 88 16.24 13.49 20.49
C GLN A 88 17.53 13.38 21.33
N LEU A 89 17.78 12.20 21.92
CA LEU A 89 18.97 11.92 22.73
C LEU A 89 20.23 11.89 21.87
N SER A 90 20.22 11.08 20.82
CA SER A 90 21.35 10.97 19.87
C SER A 90 21.33 12.04 18.79
N ASN A 91 20.27 12.84 18.71
CA ASN A 91 20.03 13.80 17.63
C ASN A 91 20.17 13.16 16.24
N SER A 92 19.65 11.94 16.11
CA SER A 92 19.78 11.12 14.91
C SER A 92 18.54 10.25 14.72
N TRP A 93 18.35 9.77 13.48
CA TRP A 93 17.32 8.80 13.16
C TRP A 93 17.64 7.44 13.75
N ARG A 94 16.68 6.88 14.48
CA ARG A 94 16.70 5.44 14.80
C ARG A 94 16.16 4.70 13.61
N ARG A 95 16.88 3.68 13.17
CA ARG A 95 16.54 2.85 12.03
C ARG A 95 16.31 1.40 12.44
N ASN A 96 15.76 0.60 11.52
CA ASN A 96 15.58 -0.83 11.74
C ASN A 96 16.91 -1.60 11.85
N GLY A 97 18.00 -1.05 11.31
CA GLY A 97 19.21 -1.81 11.05
C GLY A 97 19.05 -2.66 9.79
N SER A 98 20.10 -3.43 9.50
CA SER A 98 20.22 -4.29 8.32
C SER A 98 18.93 -5.07 8.03
N THR A 99 18.28 -4.75 6.91
CA THR A 99 16.99 -5.32 6.50
C THR A 99 16.98 -5.50 4.98
N VAL A 100 16.29 -6.52 4.47
CA VAL A 100 16.17 -6.77 3.03
C VAL A 100 15.04 -5.92 2.43
N PHE A 101 15.30 -5.32 1.28
CA PHE A 101 14.37 -4.52 0.48
C PHE A 101 14.39 -4.97 -0.99
N ALA A 102 13.34 -4.61 -1.74
CA ALA A 102 13.29 -4.78 -3.18
C ALA A 102 13.76 -3.49 -3.85
N LEU A 103 14.68 -3.60 -4.81
CA LEU A 103 15.09 -2.52 -5.70
C LEU A 103 14.36 -2.72 -7.03
N LYS A 104 13.41 -1.85 -7.35
CA LYS A 104 12.72 -1.84 -8.65
C LYS A 104 13.38 -0.80 -9.54
N VAL A 105 14.08 -1.26 -10.57
CA VAL A 105 14.72 -0.45 -11.60
C VAL A 105 13.78 -0.39 -12.81
N LEU A 106 13.28 0.80 -13.14
CA LEU A 106 12.46 0.97 -14.35
C LEU A 106 13.33 1.05 -15.60
N ASN A 107 12.79 0.69 -16.75
CA ASN A 107 13.50 0.89 -18.02
C ASN A 107 13.78 2.38 -18.25
N ASP A 108 14.94 2.68 -18.85
CA ASP A 108 15.40 4.05 -19.16
C ASP A 108 15.41 4.98 -17.93
N SER A 109 15.57 4.42 -16.72
CA SER A 109 15.49 5.20 -15.49
C SER A 109 16.65 6.18 -15.34
N GLU A 110 17.79 5.94 -15.99
CA GLU A 110 18.94 6.85 -16.11
C GLU A 110 18.57 8.31 -16.44
N ASN A 111 17.46 8.54 -17.17
CA ASN A 111 16.98 9.86 -17.58
C ASN A 111 15.74 10.37 -16.80
N ILE A 112 15.36 9.73 -15.68
CA ILE A 112 14.14 10.05 -14.91
C ILE A 112 12.92 10.14 -15.84
N SER A 113 12.49 9.00 -16.36
CA SER A 113 11.34 8.93 -17.26
C SER A 113 10.05 9.43 -16.59
N GLU A 114 9.07 9.83 -17.41
CA GLU A 114 7.73 10.20 -16.92
C GLU A 114 7.09 9.06 -16.12
N ASP A 115 7.30 7.81 -16.55
CA ASP A 115 6.82 6.61 -15.84
C ASP A 115 7.44 6.49 -14.43
N PHE A 116 8.72 6.82 -14.28
CA PHE A 116 9.39 6.85 -12.98
C PHE A 116 8.83 7.92 -12.06
N LEU A 117 8.65 9.14 -12.57
CA LEU A 117 8.04 10.24 -11.82
C LEU A 117 6.61 9.92 -11.40
N ASN A 118 5.82 9.34 -12.31
CA ASN A 118 4.47 8.89 -12.03
C ASN A 118 4.50 7.85 -10.90
N GLU A 119 5.30 6.79 -11.00
CA GLU A 119 5.30 5.76 -9.96
C GLU A 119 5.69 6.32 -8.57
N ILE A 120 6.61 7.29 -8.51
CA ILE A 120 6.91 8.01 -7.26
C ILE A 120 5.73 8.82 -6.76
N ASN A 121 5.06 9.58 -7.64
CA ASN A 121 3.90 10.40 -7.27
C ASN A 121 2.77 9.54 -6.71
N PHE A 122 2.54 8.34 -7.25
CA PHE A 122 1.63 7.38 -6.67
C PHE A 122 2.01 7.05 -5.21
N PHE A 123 3.28 6.70 -4.98
CA PHE A 123 3.74 6.41 -3.63
C PHE A 123 3.66 7.64 -2.71
N ASN A 124 3.82 8.87 -3.20
CA ASN A 124 3.65 10.05 -2.37
C ASN A 124 2.23 10.20 -1.81
N GLU A 125 1.22 9.80 -2.58
CA GLU A 125 -0.18 9.88 -2.18
C GLU A 125 -0.61 8.72 -1.25
N VAL A 126 -0.13 7.50 -1.51
CA VAL A 126 -0.66 6.30 -0.83
C VAL A 126 0.36 5.47 -0.05
N SER A 127 1.66 5.79 -0.10
CA SER A 127 2.66 5.10 0.72
C SER A 127 2.39 5.38 2.19
N GLY A 128 2.36 4.32 3.00
CA GLY A 128 2.07 4.40 4.44
C GLY A 128 0.66 3.94 4.82
N TYR A 129 -0.27 3.84 3.86
CA TYR A 129 -1.57 3.21 4.10
C TYR A 129 -1.43 1.69 4.28
N MET A 130 -2.36 1.11 5.05
CA MET A 130 -2.37 -0.34 5.29
C MET A 130 -2.64 -1.09 3.99
N CYS A 131 -2.02 -2.27 3.87
CA CYS A 131 -2.22 -3.20 2.74
C CYS A 131 -1.79 -2.65 1.36
N VAL A 132 -1.04 -1.54 1.32
CA VAL A 132 -0.36 -1.01 0.13
C VAL A 132 1.13 -1.22 0.29
N ILE A 133 1.81 -1.73 -0.74
CA ILE A 133 3.28 -1.85 -0.73
C ILE A 133 3.90 -0.48 -0.48
N LYS A 134 4.88 -0.43 0.41
CA LYS A 134 5.53 0.82 0.79
C LYS A 134 6.76 1.07 -0.08
N CYS A 135 6.92 2.31 -0.49
CA CYS A 135 8.19 2.84 -0.97
C CYS A 135 8.88 3.59 0.19
N PHE A 136 10.16 3.29 0.40
CA PHE A 136 10.97 3.86 1.46
C PHE A 136 11.98 4.87 0.95
N GLY A 137 12.27 4.86 -0.34
CA GLY A 137 13.27 5.76 -0.88
C GLY A 137 13.62 5.49 -2.33
N ILE A 138 14.60 6.24 -2.77
CA ILE A 138 15.16 6.21 -4.12
C ILE A 138 16.68 6.05 -3.98
N THR A 139 17.27 5.29 -4.89
CA THR A 139 18.72 5.17 -5.03
C THR A 139 19.10 5.22 -6.51
N GLN A 140 20.39 5.37 -6.81
CA GLN A 140 20.92 5.35 -8.16
C GLN A 140 22.20 4.53 -8.21
N ASP A 141 22.25 3.57 -9.12
CA ASP A 141 23.47 2.78 -9.36
C ASP A 141 24.55 3.71 -9.93
N PRO A 142 25.73 3.84 -9.30
CA PRO A 142 26.78 4.75 -9.77
C PRO A 142 27.49 4.27 -11.04
N ILE A 143 27.28 3.02 -11.47
CA ILE A 143 27.88 2.43 -12.67
C ILE A 143 26.92 2.56 -13.86
N THR A 144 25.66 2.16 -13.69
CA THR A 144 24.67 2.22 -14.78
C THR A 144 23.93 3.55 -14.85
N TYR A 145 23.98 4.35 -13.77
CA TYR A 145 23.19 5.57 -13.58
C TYR A 145 21.67 5.34 -13.50
N ASP A 146 21.23 4.08 -13.47
CA ASP A 146 19.83 3.73 -13.32
C ASP A 146 19.32 4.11 -11.93
N TYR A 147 18.18 4.78 -11.89
CA TYR A 147 17.44 4.98 -10.65
C TYR A 147 16.64 3.73 -10.29
N ALA A 148 16.54 3.47 -8.98
CA ALA A 148 15.75 2.39 -8.42
C ALA A 148 14.87 2.87 -7.27
N LEU A 149 13.63 2.38 -7.23
CA LEU A 149 12.74 2.54 -6.08
C LEU A 149 13.05 1.47 -5.03
N VAL A 150 13.14 1.90 -3.78
CA VAL A 150 13.43 1.03 -2.62
C VAL A 150 12.10 0.65 -1.97
N LEU A 151 11.58 -0.51 -2.36
CA LEU A 151 10.26 -0.99 -1.98
C LEU A 151 10.34 -2.01 -0.84
N GLN A 152 9.23 -2.14 -0.12
CA GLN A 152 9.05 -3.20 0.87
C GLN A 152 9.31 -4.56 0.23
N TYR A 153 10.36 -5.24 0.68
CA TYR A 153 10.55 -6.64 0.34
C TYR A 153 9.57 -7.47 1.14
N MET A 154 8.70 -8.20 0.47
CA MET A 154 8.07 -9.34 1.11
C MET A 154 9.05 -10.49 0.94
N GLN A 155 9.49 -11.12 2.04
CA GLN A 155 10.39 -12.29 1.99
C GLN A 155 9.84 -13.40 1.08
N TYR A 156 8.52 -13.41 0.89
CA TYR A 156 7.84 -14.30 -0.01
C TYR A 156 7.86 -13.85 -1.47
N MET A 157 8.31 -12.65 -1.89
CA MET A 157 8.27 -12.15 -3.28
C MET A 157 8.95 -13.07 -4.30
N GLU A 158 9.91 -13.90 -3.89
CA GLU A 158 10.45 -14.96 -4.76
C GLU A 158 9.36 -15.98 -5.19
N ASN A 159 8.22 -16.04 -4.48
CA ASN A 159 7.08 -16.97 -4.65
C ASN A 159 5.73 -16.47 -4.06
N GLY A 160 5.50 -15.16 -3.95
CA GLY A 160 4.61 -14.58 -2.92
C GLY A 160 3.47 -13.76 -3.45
N ASP A 161 3.35 -13.65 -4.76
CA ASP A 161 2.14 -13.15 -5.36
C ASP A 161 0.96 -14.12 -5.10
N LEU A 162 -0.25 -13.57 -5.07
CA LEU A 162 -1.46 -14.31 -4.76
C LEU A 162 -1.67 -15.47 -5.74
N ARG A 163 -1.25 -15.34 -7.01
CA ARG A 163 -1.36 -16.43 -8.00
C ARG A 163 -0.54 -17.64 -7.57
N ARG A 164 0.72 -17.46 -7.18
CA ARG A 164 1.60 -18.55 -6.70
C ARG A 164 1.15 -19.06 -5.34
N TYR A 165 0.74 -18.17 -4.44
CA TYR A 165 0.20 -18.53 -3.13
C TYR A 165 -1.00 -19.48 -3.26
N LEU A 166 -1.98 -19.14 -4.09
CA LEU A 166 -3.18 -19.95 -4.30
C LEU A 166 -2.85 -21.33 -4.91
N LYS A 167 -1.92 -21.39 -5.86
CA LYS A 167 -1.47 -22.68 -6.44
C LYS A 167 -0.90 -23.63 -5.38
N ARG A 168 -0.21 -23.10 -4.38
CA ARG A 168 0.47 -23.90 -3.34
C ARG A 168 -0.43 -24.24 -2.14
N THR A 169 -1.49 -23.47 -1.93
CA THR A 169 -2.35 -23.55 -0.73
C THR A 169 -3.79 -23.97 -1.04
N VAL A 170 -4.10 -24.36 -2.27
CA VAL A 170 -5.47 -24.67 -2.73
C VAL A 170 -6.24 -25.60 -1.79
N ASN A 171 -5.56 -26.59 -1.19
CA ASN A 171 -6.17 -27.58 -0.30
C ASN A 171 -6.00 -27.29 1.20
N THR A 172 -5.23 -26.26 1.58
CA THR A 172 -4.92 -25.94 2.98
C THR A 172 -5.46 -24.58 3.43
N LEU A 173 -5.87 -23.74 2.49
CA LEU A 173 -6.32 -22.38 2.76
C LEU A 173 -7.73 -22.37 3.37
N THR A 174 -7.81 -22.02 4.65
CA THR A 174 -9.08 -21.92 5.39
C THR A 174 -9.95 -20.76 4.89
N TRP A 175 -11.26 -20.85 5.09
CA TRP A 175 -12.19 -19.76 4.78
C TRP A 175 -11.84 -18.46 5.51
N LYS A 176 -11.41 -18.55 6.77
CA LYS A 176 -10.96 -17.40 7.56
C LYS A 176 -9.79 -16.68 6.89
N GLN A 177 -8.78 -17.42 6.41
CA GLN A 177 -7.64 -16.84 5.69
C GLN A 177 -8.06 -16.20 4.37
N ARG A 178 -8.95 -16.85 3.61
CA ARG A 178 -9.51 -16.29 2.37
C ARG A 178 -10.21 -14.95 2.62
N MET A 179 -11.07 -14.90 3.63
CA MET A 179 -11.79 -13.68 4.00
C MET A 179 -10.86 -12.59 4.50
N SER A 180 -9.81 -12.92 5.26
CA SER A 180 -8.79 -11.96 5.68
C SER A 180 -8.08 -11.34 4.47
N ASN A 181 -7.63 -12.16 3.52
CA ASN A 181 -6.94 -11.66 2.33
C ASN A 181 -7.86 -10.77 1.48
N ILE A 182 -9.13 -11.14 1.32
CA ILE A 182 -10.12 -10.31 0.60
C ILE A 182 -10.32 -8.97 1.32
N TYR A 183 -10.46 -9.00 2.64
CA TYR A 183 -10.62 -7.79 3.44
C TYR A 183 -9.42 -6.84 3.27
N ASP A 184 -8.20 -7.36 3.34
CA ASP A 184 -6.97 -6.58 3.16
C ASP A 184 -6.88 -5.95 1.76
N ILE A 185 -7.23 -6.71 0.71
CA ILE A 185 -7.29 -6.20 -0.67
C ILE A 185 -8.33 -5.08 -0.78
N CYS A 186 -9.54 -5.27 -0.23
CA CYS A 186 -10.57 -4.24 -0.23
C CYS A 186 -10.14 -2.98 0.54
N LEU A 187 -9.46 -3.15 1.68
CA LEU A 187 -8.93 -2.04 2.47
C LEU A 187 -7.87 -1.25 1.70
N ALA A 188 -6.95 -1.93 1.00
CA ALA A 188 -5.97 -1.28 0.15
C ALA A 188 -6.63 -0.48 -0.99
N LEU A 189 -7.62 -1.06 -1.67
CA LEU A 189 -8.36 -0.38 -2.74
C LEU A 189 -9.13 0.84 -2.25
N ASP A 190 -9.79 0.74 -1.10
CA ASP A 190 -10.48 1.88 -0.48
C ASP A 190 -9.49 3.02 -0.17
N ASN A 191 -8.30 2.70 0.35
CA ASN A 191 -7.24 3.71 0.59
C ASN A 191 -6.77 4.37 -0.72
N ILE A 192 -6.54 3.58 -1.79
CA ILE A 192 -6.13 4.11 -3.10
C ILE A 192 -7.23 5.01 -3.70
N HIS A 193 -8.49 4.57 -3.65
CA HIS A 193 -9.62 5.29 -4.22
C HIS A 193 -9.96 6.59 -3.46
N LYS A 194 -9.71 6.65 -2.15
CA LYS A 194 -9.86 7.90 -1.37
C LYS A 194 -8.94 9.02 -1.86
N HIS A 195 -7.79 8.67 -2.42
CA HIS A 195 -6.86 9.61 -3.06
C HIS A 195 -7.19 9.84 -4.53
N ARG A 196 -8.35 9.35 -5.00
CA ARG A 196 -8.81 9.45 -6.40
C ARG A 196 -7.84 8.82 -7.38
N LEU A 197 -7.13 7.77 -6.96
CA LEU A 197 -6.24 7.00 -7.81
C LEU A 197 -6.93 5.70 -8.23
N MET A 198 -6.54 5.16 -9.37
CA MET A 198 -6.92 3.81 -9.82
C MET A 198 -5.67 3.01 -10.15
N HIS A 199 -5.58 1.78 -9.65
CA HIS A 199 -4.43 0.89 -9.92
C HIS A 199 -4.31 0.47 -11.39
N LYS A 200 -5.44 0.23 -12.06
CA LYS A 200 -5.60 -0.19 -13.47
C LYS A 200 -5.02 -1.56 -13.88
N ASP A 201 -4.02 -2.07 -13.18
CA ASP A 201 -3.43 -3.41 -13.42
C ASP A 201 -3.57 -4.34 -12.21
N LEU A 202 -4.73 -4.33 -11.55
CA LEU A 202 -4.96 -5.21 -10.41
C LEU A 202 -5.19 -6.64 -10.91
N HIS A 203 -4.27 -7.54 -10.57
CA HIS A 203 -4.40 -8.96 -10.82
C HIS A 203 -3.67 -9.77 -9.74
N PRO A 204 -3.90 -11.09 -9.61
CA PRO A 204 -3.26 -11.90 -8.58
C PRO A 204 -1.72 -11.89 -8.59
N GLY A 205 -1.07 -11.50 -9.69
CA GLY A 205 0.39 -11.31 -9.76
C GLY A 205 0.90 -10.02 -9.10
N ASN A 206 0.01 -9.06 -8.83
CA ASN A 206 0.30 -7.73 -8.27
C ASN A 206 -0.25 -7.61 -6.83
N ILE A 207 -0.71 -8.74 -6.28
CA ILE A 207 -1.15 -8.85 -4.89
C ILE A 207 -0.14 -9.76 -4.19
N PHE A 208 0.53 -9.25 -3.17
CA PHE A 208 1.57 -9.94 -2.41
C PHE A 208 1.02 -10.38 -1.06
N ILE A 209 1.26 -11.63 -0.69
CA ILE A 209 0.80 -12.22 0.57
C ILE A 209 2.01 -12.42 1.50
N ASP A 210 1.95 -11.87 2.71
CA ASP A 210 2.89 -12.21 3.78
C ASP A 210 2.24 -13.12 4.84
N SER A 211 2.90 -13.33 5.98
CA SER A 211 2.35 -14.20 7.04
C SER A 211 1.08 -13.65 7.71
N THR A 212 0.74 -12.39 7.47
CA THR A 212 -0.21 -11.61 8.26
C THR A 212 -1.25 -10.90 7.40
N PHE A 213 -0.87 -10.33 6.26
CA PHE A 213 -1.70 -9.49 5.42
C PHE A 213 -1.51 -9.74 3.92
N ALA A 214 -2.52 -9.35 3.14
CA ALA A 214 -2.38 -9.12 1.71
C ALA A 214 -2.02 -7.65 1.41
N TYR A 215 -1.18 -7.46 0.40
CA TYR A 215 -0.71 -6.15 -0.06
C TYR A 215 -0.91 -5.99 -1.55
N ILE A 216 -1.37 -4.82 -1.98
CA ILE A 216 -1.38 -4.44 -3.39
C ILE A 216 -0.06 -3.74 -3.72
N GLY A 217 0.57 -4.10 -4.84
CA GLY A 217 1.79 -3.47 -5.34
C GLY A 217 1.82 -3.42 -6.87
N ASP A 218 2.93 -2.92 -7.41
CA ASP A 218 3.15 -2.64 -8.84
C ASP A 218 2.18 -1.62 -9.43
N PHE A 219 2.56 -0.35 -9.34
CA PHE A 219 1.69 0.78 -9.68
C PHE A 219 2.08 1.45 -10.99
N GLY A 220 2.87 0.81 -11.86
CA GLY A 220 3.38 1.41 -13.09
C GLY A 220 2.34 1.86 -14.13
N PHE A 221 1.05 1.56 -13.94
CA PHE A 221 -0.04 1.90 -14.86
C PHE A 221 -1.18 2.72 -14.22
N TYR A 222 -0.97 3.33 -13.05
CA TYR A 222 -2.04 4.07 -12.37
C TYR A 222 -2.49 5.31 -13.15
N ASN A 223 -3.67 5.85 -12.82
CA ASN A 223 -4.09 7.17 -13.29
C ASN A 223 -5.02 7.83 -12.27
N LEU A 224 -5.15 9.15 -12.37
CA LEU A 224 -6.18 9.91 -11.69
C LEU A 224 -7.57 9.48 -12.17
N CYS A 225 -8.47 9.36 -11.22
CA CYS A 225 -9.84 8.96 -11.43
C CYS A 225 -10.67 10.21 -11.81
N GLU A 226 -11.08 10.32 -13.07
CA GLU A 226 -11.83 11.47 -13.60
C GLU A 226 -13.31 11.54 -13.15
N TYR A 227 -13.77 10.68 -12.22
CA TYR A 227 -15.15 10.70 -11.75
C TYR A 227 -15.42 11.93 -10.86
N LYS A 228 -15.61 13.08 -11.52
CA LYS A 228 -16.21 14.29 -10.94
C LYS A 228 -17.65 13.96 -10.53
N ASN A 229 -17.94 14.09 -9.24
CA ASN A 229 -19.29 14.21 -8.68
C ASN A 229 -20.18 12.95 -8.64
N ILE A 230 -19.75 11.88 -7.95
CA ILE A 230 -20.70 10.95 -7.35
C ILE A 230 -20.54 11.01 -5.83
N PRO A 231 -21.48 11.66 -5.09
CA PRO A 231 -21.51 11.56 -3.65
C PRO A 231 -21.60 10.09 -3.23
N LEU A 232 -20.74 9.64 -2.32
CA LEU A 232 -20.74 8.28 -1.76
C LEU A 232 -22.14 7.86 -1.25
N ILE A 233 -22.97 8.82 -0.82
CA ILE A 233 -24.36 8.61 -0.38
C ILE A 233 -25.28 8.08 -1.50
N ARG A 234 -24.98 8.34 -2.78
CA ARG A 234 -25.81 7.85 -3.89
C ARG A 234 -25.52 6.39 -4.27
N LEU A 235 -24.45 5.80 -3.74
CA LEU A 235 -24.12 4.38 -3.94
C LEU A 235 -24.85 3.45 -2.97
N LEU A 236 -25.35 3.96 -1.84
CA LEU A 236 -26.06 3.16 -0.84
C LEU A 236 -27.57 3.06 -1.08
N TYR A 237 -28.18 4.02 -1.79
CA TYR A 237 -29.64 4.13 -1.86
C TYR A 237 -30.33 3.41 -3.04
N ASN A 238 -29.58 2.82 -3.99
CA ASN A 238 -30.17 2.19 -5.18
C ASN A 238 -30.01 0.66 -5.23
N LEU A 239 -29.76 -0.01 -4.10
CA LEU A 239 -29.73 -1.47 -4.05
C LEU A 239 -31.11 -2.13 -3.90
N ASN A 240 -32.19 -1.36 -3.66
CA ASN A 240 -33.47 -1.95 -3.29
C ASN A 240 -34.63 -1.88 -4.30
N GLU A 241 -34.51 -1.23 -5.46
CA GLU A 241 -35.58 -1.32 -6.46
C GLU A 241 -35.03 -1.26 -7.89
N SER A 242 -34.82 -2.42 -8.51
CA SER A 242 -35.22 -2.69 -9.91
C SER A 242 -34.68 -4.04 -10.40
N ASN A 243 -35.59 -4.92 -10.82
CA ASN A 243 -35.32 -6.21 -11.48
C ASN A 243 -34.84 -6.05 -12.93
N GLU A 244 -33.99 -5.08 -13.24
CA GLU A 244 -33.35 -4.95 -14.54
C GLU A 244 -31.84 -4.78 -14.39
N ILE A 245 -31.10 -5.87 -14.65
CA ILE A 245 -29.65 -5.83 -14.83
C ILE A 245 -29.35 -5.08 -16.13
N LYS A 246 -29.24 -3.75 -16.05
CA LYS A 246 -28.56 -2.92 -17.05
C LYS A 246 -27.15 -2.65 -16.56
N SER A 247 -26.19 -3.36 -17.13
CA SER A 247 -24.76 -3.15 -16.95
C SER A 247 -24.39 -1.67 -17.14
N ARG A 248 -23.89 -1.03 -16.08
CA ARG A 248 -23.26 0.31 -16.10
C ARG A 248 -21.88 0.22 -15.45
N PRO A 249 -20.91 1.01 -15.95
CA PRO A 249 -19.52 0.60 -16.02
C PRO A 249 -18.89 0.53 -14.63
N LEU A 250 -18.52 -0.70 -14.28
CA LEU A 250 -17.68 -1.02 -13.13
C LEU A 250 -16.39 -0.19 -13.19
N ALA A 251 -15.75 0.01 -12.03
CA ALA A 251 -14.31 0.11 -11.98
C ALA A 251 -13.76 -1.08 -12.81
N SER A 252 -13.38 -0.81 -14.05
CA SER A 252 -12.88 -1.81 -14.98
C SER A 252 -11.46 -2.13 -14.52
N TYR A 253 -11.34 -2.92 -13.45
CA TYR A 253 -10.20 -3.79 -13.32
C TYR A 253 -10.26 -4.68 -14.56
N THR A 254 -9.33 -4.48 -15.49
CA THR A 254 -9.14 -5.39 -16.60
C THR A 254 -8.57 -6.69 -16.07
N CYS A 255 -9.36 -7.43 -15.29
CA CYS A 255 -9.18 -8.86 -15.17
C CYS A 255 -9.30 -9.37 -16.60
N ARG A 256 -8.19 -9.83 -17.21
CA ARG A 256 -8.33 -10.90 -18.20
C ARG A 256 -9.24 -11.93 -17.52
N LEU A 257 -10.45 -12.12 -18.05
CA LEU A 257 -11.38 -13.12 -17.56
C LEU A 257 -10.59 -14.43 -17.50
N LEU A 258 -10.20 -14.83 -16.29
CA LEU A 258 -9.66 -16.16 -16.06
C LEU A 258 -10.80 -17.08 -16.48
N ASN A 259 -10.59 -17.85 -17.54
CA ASN A 259 -11.59 -18.77 -18.04
C ASN A 259 -11.69 -19.92 -17.01
N PHE A 260 -12.54 -19.73 -16.00
CA PHE A 260 -12.73 -20.63 -14.87
C PHE A 260 -13.61 -21.83 -15.22
N GLN A 261 -13.49 -22.39 -16.43
CA GLN A 261 -14.31 -23.53 -16.88
C GLN A 261 -14.09 -24.82 -16.07
N ASN A 262 -13.08 -24.87 -15.19
CA ASN A 262 -12.72 -26.05 -14.39
C ASN A 262 -12.72 -25.81 -12.86
N LEU A 263 -13.39 -24.76 -12.34
CA LEU A 263 -13.58 -24.64 -10.89
C LEU A 263 -14.82 -25.42 -10.46
N SER A 264 -14.68 -26.20 -9.38
CA SER A 264 -15.81 -26.81 -8.69
C SER A 264 -16.82 -25.73 -8.27
N GLU A 265 -18.12 -26.04 -8.34
CA GLU A 265 -19.16 -25.12 -7.86
C GLU A 265 -18.85 -24.63 -6.44
N PRO A 266 -19.09 -23.35 -6.13
CA PRO A 266 -18.86 -22.82 -4.79
C PRO A 266 -19.73 -23.59 -3.78
N ILE A 267 -19.09 -24.41 -2.96
CA ILE A 267 -19.76 -25.13 -1.87
C ILE A 267 -19.99 -24.13 -0.74
N ASN A 268 -21.25 -23.87 -0.42
CA ASN A 268 -21.63 -23.08 0.76
C ASN A 268 -21.03 -23.71 2.02
N CYS A 269 -20.40 -22.89 2.88
CA CYS A 269 -19.87 -23.36 4.15
C CYS A 269 -21.04 -23.85 5.04
N PRO A 270 -21.08 -25.15 5.42
CA PRO A 270 -22.17 -25.70 6.21
C PRO A 270 -22.18 -25.19 7.66
N ASN A 271 -21.09 -24.54 8.11
CA ASN A 271 -20.92 -24.06 9.47
C ASN A 271 -20.77 -22.52 9.51
N GLN A 272 -21.90 -21.82 9.37
CA GLN A 272 -21.96 -20.35 9.47
C GLN A 272 -21.60 -19.82 10.87
N GLN A 273 -21.52 -20.68 11.90
CA GLN A 273 -21.20 -20.29 13.26
C GLN A 273 -19.74 -19.82 13.45
N GLU A 274 -18.80 -20.24 12.59
CA GLU A 274 -17.40 -19.76 12.61
C GLU A 274 -17.25 -18.28 12.19
N PHE A 275 -18.31 -17.65 11.66
CA PHE A 275 -18.32 -16.26 11.20
C PHE A 275 -18.63 -15.24 12.32
N THR A 276 -18.81 -15.68 13.56
CA THR A 276 -18.98 -14.77 14.70
C THR A 276 -17.62 -14.31 15.23
N SER A 277 -17.14 -13.18 14.71
CA SER A 277 -16.03 -12.44 15.34
C SER A 277 -16.48 -11.93 16.72
N SER A 278 -15.81 -12.37 17.78
CA SER A 278 -16.14 -12.01 19.17
C SER A 278 -15.85 -10.54 19.54
N ARG A 279 -15.41 -9.69 18.60
CA ARG A 279 -15.00 -8.32 18.92
C ARG A 279 -16.11 -7.27 18.93
N TYR A 280 -17.34 -7.59 18.51
CA TYR A 280 -18.43 -6.60 18.49
C TYR A 280 -19.82 -7.18 18.82
N ILE A 281 -19.95 -7.94 19.91
CA ILE A 281 -21.29 -8.32 20.40
C ILE A 281 -21.78 -7.26 21.40
N LYS A 282 -22.50 -6.23 20.92
CA LYS A 282 -23.51 -5.57 21.75
C LYS A 282 -24.79 -6.40 21.64
N LYS A 283 -25.19 -7.06 22.74
CA LYS A 283 -26.51 -7.70 22.85
C LYS A 283 -27.58 -6.61 22.74
N ALA A 284 -28.38 -6.62 21.68
CA ALA A 284 -29.56 -5.76 21.56
C ALA A 284 -30.64 -6.24 22.54
N GLN A 285 -30.90 -5.49 23.61
CA GLN A 285 -32.14 -5.60 24.38
C GLN A 285 -33.21 -4.71 23.73
N LYS A 286 -34.42 -5.24 23.61
CA LYS A 286 -35.60 -4.50 23.11
C LYS A 286 -35.93 -3.35 24.07
N GLY A 287 -35.94 -2.11 23.59
CA GLY A 287 -36.54 -0.99 24.32
C GLY A 287 -36.03 0.38 23.88
N GLN A 288 -36.94 1.17 23.28
CA GLN A 288 -36.95 2.63 23.07
C GLN A 288 -35.63 3.34 22.74
N VAL A 289 -35.52 3.76 21.47
CA VAL A 289 -34.51 4.69 20.96
C VAL A 289 -34.87 6.11 21.44
N ASN A 290 -33.96 6.74 22.20
CA ASN A 290 -33.91 8.18 22.32
C ASN A 290 -33.00 8.68 21.17
N THR A 291 -33.55 9.52 20.31
CA THR A 291 -32.87 10.06 19.14
C THR A 291 -31.84 11.10 19.58
N ASP A 292 -30.58 10.73 19.59
CA ASP A 292 -29.42 11.58 19.27
C ASP A 292 -28.17 10.68 19.32
N GLU A 293 -27.70 10.25 18.14
CA GLU A 293 -26.41 9.63 17.77
C GLU A 293 -26.56 8.45 16.78
N CYS A 294 -25.94 8.60 15.61
CA CYS A 294 -25.57 7.58 14.61
C CYS A 294 -26.66 6.58 14.15
N SER A 295 -27.36 6.93 13.07
CA SER A 295 -28.44 6.13 12.47
C SER A 295 -28.01 5.08 11.42
N ASP A 296 -26.80 4.52 11.48
CA ASP A 296 -26.28 3.65 10.40
C ASP A 296 -26.15 2.15 10.77
N CYS A 297 -26.88 1.67 11.78
CA CYS A 297 -26.93 0.25 12.10
C CYS A 297 -28.37 -0.23 12.33
N VAL A 298 -29.12 -0.37 11.23
CA VAL A 298 -30.35 -1.17 11.23
C VAL A 298 -30.11 -2.44 10.41
N ILE A 299 -30.00 -3.56 11.10
CA ILE A 299 -29.99 -4.90 10.51
C ILE A 299 -31.43 -5.23 10.11
N MET A 300 -31.70 -5.38 8.81
CA MET A 300 -32.96 -5.98 8.35
C MET A 300 -32.80 -7.50 8.30
N ASN A 301 -33.64 -8.21 9.06
CA ASN A 301 -33.83 -9.65 8.93
C ASN A 301 -34.56 -9.93 7.61
N ILE A 302 -34.04 -10.87 6.81
CA ILE A 302 -34.73 -11.43 5.65
C ILE A 302 -35.32 -12.77 6.12
N ASN A 303 -36.66 -12.88 6.09
CA ASN A 303 -37.36 -14.17 6.08
C ASN A 303 -37.52 -14.63 4.63
#